data_AF-A0A7C1SW75-F1
#
_entry.id   AF-A0A7C1SW75-F1
#
_cell.length_a   1.000
_cell.length_b   1.000
_cell.length_c   1.000
_cell.angle_alpha   90.00
_cell.angle_beta   90.00
_cell.angle_gamma   90.00
#
_symmetry.space_group_name_H-M   'P 1'
#
loop_
_entity.id
_entity.type
_entity.pdbx_description
1 polymer ?
#
loop_
_entity_poly.entity_id
_entity_poly.type
_entity_poly.pdbx_seq_one_letter_code
_entity_poly.pdbx_strand_id
1 'polypeptide(L)'
;MIGPSSTAAELIAYLRSMRSEKNMAGMARYGIVTDNALGIGNPALRQIAKVIGPKQARAEELWASGIREARLLAIWTFVPALLSPDDIRRLAADFNSWEVVDAAADLLTETPCWRTLVDDFAADDREFIRRTAFAMIAGATVHNKNEPDATFLEWLPLIERHANDPRNFVKKAVNWALRNTGKRSHACHAAAVLLAEKLAGESDPTARWIGKDALRELRDPKRIAKLQ
;
A
#
# COMPACT_ATOMS: atom_id res chain seq x y z
N MET A 1 -1.81 -11.56 29.52
CA MET A 1 -1.55 -10.30 28.79
C MET A 1 -0.77 -10.61 27.54
N ILE A 2 -1.05 -9.94 26.42
CA ILE A 2 -0.25 -10.10 25.19
C ILE A 2 1.11 -9.40 25.32
N GLY A 3 2.14 -9.91 24.66
CA GLY A 3 3.49 -9.33 24.69
C GLY A 3 4.45 -9.97 23.69
N PRO A 4 5.76 -9.62 23.75
CA PRO A 4 6.75 -10.10 22.79
C PRO A 4 6.86 -11.62 22.69
N SER A 5 6.63 -12.34 23.80
CA SER A 5 6.67 -13.80 23.85
C SER A 5 5.38 -14.48 23.40
N SER A 6 4.29 -13.74 23.17
CA SER A 6 3.01 -14.33 22.75
C SER A 6 3.14 -15.04 21.41
N THR A 7 2.55 -16.23 21.35
CA THR A 7 2.41 -17.07 20.14
C THR A 7 1.34 -16.52 19.20
N ALA A 8 1.33 -16.96 17.94
CA ALA A 8 0.26 -16.56 17.02
C ALA A 8 -1.12 -17.03 17.49
N ALA A 9 -1.20 -18.24 18.07
CA ALA A 9 -2.45 -18.78 18.62
C ALA A 9 -3.02 -17.91 19.76
N GLU A 10 -2.18 -17.48 20.70
CA GLU A 10 -2.61 -16.58 21.79
C GLU A 10 -3.07 -15.22 21.26
N LEU A 11 -2.37 -14.68 20.26
CA LEU A 11 -2.77 -13.42 19.62
C LEU A 11 -4.08 -13.57 18.86
N ILE A 12 -4.28 -14.66 18.13
CA ILE A 12 -5.55 -14.93 17.43
C ILE A 12 -6.70 -15.06 18.44
N ALA A 13 -6.49 -15.76 19.54
CA ALA A 13 -7.49 -15.86 20.61
C ALA A 13 -7.82 -14.47 21.19
N TYR A 14 -6.81 -13.64 21.43
CA TYR A 14 -6.98 -12.28 21.90
C TYR A 14 -7.74 -11.42 20.89
N LEU A 15 -7.38 -11.45 19.61
CA LEU A 15 -8.10 -10.74 18.54
C LEU A 15 -9.57 -11.19 18.48
N ARG A 16 -9.85 -12.49 18.58
CA ARG A 16 -11.23 -13.01 18.60
C ARG A 16 -12.04 -12.48 19.78
N SER A 17 -11.43 -12.31 20.96
CA SER A 17 -12.12 -11.70 22.11
C SER A 17 -12.47 -10.21 21.91
N MET A 18 -11.82 -9.53 20.96
CA MET A 18 -12.08 -8.13 20.62
C MET A 18 -13.08 -7.98 19.46
N ARG A 19 -13.71 -9.07 18.99
CA ARG A 19 -14.59 -9.07 17.83
C ARG A 19 -15.76 -8.09 17.99
N SER A 20 -16.07 -7.36 16.92
CA SER A 20 -17.15 -6.37 16.87
C SER A 20 -17.99 -6.49 15.60
N GLU A 21 -19.17 -7.10 15.73
CA GLU A 21 -20.17 -7.23 14.65
C GLU A 21 -20.61 -5.88 14.08
N LYS A 22 -20.80 -4.89 14.97
CA LYS A 22 -21.15 -3.52 14.57
C LYS A 22 -20.12 -2.92 13.61
N ASN A 23 -18.84 -3.12 13.88
CA ASN A 23 -17.78 -2.55 13.03
C ASN A 23 -17.67 -3.28 11.70
N MET A 24 -17.85 -4.61 11.67
CA MET A 24 -17.82 -5.39 10.43
C MET A 24 -18.93 -4.96 9.46
N ALA A 25 -20.14 -4.69 9.96
CA ALA A 25 -21.23 -4.16 9.11
C ALA A 25 -20.86 -2.84 8.41
N GLY A 26 -19.98 -2.03 9.02
CA GLY A 26 -19.47 -0.79 8.43
C GLY A 26 -18.38 -1.00 7.37
N MET A 27 -17.64 -2.11 7.41
CA MET A 27 -16.49 -2.37 6.54
C MET A 27 -16.87 -2.57 5.08
N ALA A 28 -18.03 -3.17 4.80
CA ALA A 28 -18.52 -3.40 3.44
C ALA A 28 -18.64 -2.09 2.63
N ARG A 29 -18.96 -0.98 3.29
CA ARG A 29 -19.05 0.36 2.67
C ARG A 29 -17.73 0.85 2.09
N TYR A 30 -16.61 0.30 2.58
CA TYR A 30 -15.26 0.61 2.12
C TYR A 30 -14.70 -0.42 1.13
N GLY A 31 -15.52 -1.39 0.68
CA GLY A 31 -15.08 -2.44 -0.24
C GLY A 31 -14.06 -3.40 0.39
N ILE A 32 -14.15 -3.61 1.70
CA ILE A 32 -13.32 -4.57 2.44
C ILE A 32 -14.07 -5.90 2.52
N VAL A 33 -13.37 -7.00 2.21
CA VAL A 33 -13.88 -8.37 2.36
C VAL A 33 -14.00 -8.69 3.85
N THR A 34 -15.17 -9.17 4.28
CA THR A 34 -15.50 -9.34 5.71
C THR A 34 -15.59 -10.81 6.16
N ASP A 35 -15.43 -11.78 5.25
CA ASP A 35 -15.63 -13.20 5.53
C ASP A 35 -14.84 -13.70 6.75
N ASN A 36 -13.60 -13.24 6.89
CA ASN A 36 -12.70 -13.58 8.01
C ASN A 36 -12.33 -12.35 8.85
N ALA A 37 -13.15 -11.29 8.83
CA ALA A 37 -12.92 -10.11 9.65
C ALA A 37 -13.40 -10.31 11.09
N LEU A 38 -12.82 -9.53 12.00
CA LEU A 38 -13.20 -9.44 13.40
C LEU A 38 -13.74 -8.05 13.75
N GLY A 39 -13.62 -7.06 12.86
CA GLY A 39 -14.15 -5.71 13.09
C GLY A 39 -13.27 -4.85 13.99
N ILE A 40 -11.97 -5.15 14.05
CA ILE A 40 -11.02 -4.38 14.87
C ILE A 40 -10.41 -3.27 14.00
N GLY A 41 -10.44 -2.04 14.52
CA GLY A 41 -9.87 -0.89 13.84
C GLY A 41 -8.34 -0.93 13.80
N ASN A 42 -7.76 -0.44 12.69
CA ASN A 42 -6.31 -0.38 12.50
C ASN A 42 -5.54 0.35 13.62
N PRO A 43 -6.05 1.42 14.27
CA PRO A 43 -5.37 2.03 15.41
C PRO A 43 -5.11 1.05 16.57
N ALA A 44 -6.10 0.22 16.92
CA ALA A 44 -5.95 -0.77 17.97
C ALA A 44 -4.96 -1.87 17.57
N LEU A 45 -5.02 -2.36 16.33
CA LEU A 45 -4.07 -3.36 15.83
C LEU A 45 -2.63 -2.83 15.80
N ARG A 46 -2.42 -1.56 15.44
CA ARG A 46 -1.08 -0.94 15.47
C ARG A 46 -0.53 -0.83 16.89
N GLN A 47 -1.38 -0.59 17.91
CA GLN A 47 -0.95 -0.65 19.31
C GLN A 47 -0.53 -2.07 19.71
N ILE A 48 -1.29 -3.09 19.28
CA ILE A 48 -0.92 -4.50 19.49
C ILE A 48 0.42 -4.80 18.82
N ALA A 49 0.59 -4.43 17.55
CA ALA A 49 1.83 -4.62 16.79
C ALA A 49 3.04 -4.00 17.52
N LYS A 50 2.89 -2.78 18.04
CA LYS A 50 3.93 -2.10 18.82
C LYS A 50 4.30 -2.85 20.10
N VAL A 51 3.32 -3.43 20.80
CA VAL A 51 3.54 -4.18 22.04
C VAL A 51 4.23 -5.51 21.79
N ILE A 52 3.85 -6.23 20.73
CA ILE A 52 4.38 -7.57 20.46
C ILE A 52 5.71 -7.54 19.68
N GLY A 53 5.98 -6.46 18.94
CA GLY A 53 7.21 -6.28 18.16
C GLY A 53 7.34 -7.21 16.95
N PRO A 54 8.41 -7.06 16.16
CA PRO A 54 8.67 -7.90 14.98
C PRO A 54 9.11 -9.32 15.40
N LYS A 55 8.56 -10.34 14.73
CA LYS A 55 8.97 -11.75 14.89
C LYS A 55 8.51 -12.56 13.68
N GLN A 56 9.46 -12.93 12.81
CA GLN A 56 9.19 -13.55 11.51
C GLN A 56 8.27 -14.78 11.60
N ALA A 57 8.65 -15.81 12.37
CA ALA A 57 7.85 -17.04 12.49
C ALA A 57 6.40 -16.78 12.96
N ARG A 58 6.21 -15.81 13.87
CA ARG A 58 4.88 -15.45 14.35
C ARG A 58 4.08 -14.71 13.28
N ALA A 59 4.71 -13.82 12.52
CA ALA A 59 4.05 -13.10 11.44
C ALA A 59 3.58 -14.08 10.33
N GLU A 60 4.38 -15.10 10.02
CA GLU A 60 4.00 -16.17 9.08
C GLU A 60 2.77 -16.95 9.55
N GLU A 61 2.75 -17.39 10.82
CA GLU A 61 1.60 -18.08 11.41
C GLU A 61 0.35 -17.20 11.45
N LEU A 62 0.49 -15.91 11.80
CA LEU A 62 -0.60 -14.94 11.80
C LEU A 62 -1.16 -14.74 10.39
N TRP A 63 -0.29 -14.65 9.37
CA TRP A 63 -0.69 -14.52 7.97
C TRP A 63 -1.49 -15.73 7.49
N ALA A 64 -0.98 -16.93 7.79
CA ALA A 64 -1.57 -18.21 7.41
C ALA A 64 -2.96 -18.43 8.01
N SER A 65 -3.31 -17.75 9.11
CA SER A 65 -4.63 -17.86 9.74
C SER A 65 -5.79 -17.40 8.84
N GLY A 66 -5.53 -16.58 7.81
CA GLY A 66 -6.56 -16.03 6.92
C GLY A 66 -7.48 -14.98 7.56
N ILE A 67 -7.29 -14.67 8.85
CA ILE A 67 -8.05 -13.65 9.57
C ILE A 67 -7.52 -12.27 9.18
N ARG A 68 -8.41 -11.36 8.76
CA ARG A 68 -8.04 -10.01 8.29
C ARG A 68 -7.13 -9.29 9.29
N GLU A 69 -7.56 -9.19 10.53
CA GLU A 69 -6.84 -8.51 11.60
C GLU A 69 -5.49 -9.16 11.92
N ALA A 70 -5.42 -10.49 11.83
CA ALA A 70 -4.17 -11.23 12.01
C ALA A 70 -3.21 -10.99 10.85
N ARG A 71 -3.69 -10.90 9.61
CA ARG A 71 -2.88 -10.53 8.43
C ARG A 71 -2.33 -9.11 8.52
N LEU A 72 -3.15 -8.14 8.94
CA LEU A 72 -2.67 -6.78 9.20
C LEU A 72 -1.62 -6.74 10.32
N LEU A 73 -1.85 -7.50 11.39
CA LEU A 73 -0.87 -7.64 12.48
C LEU A 73 0.42 -8.32 12.03
N ALA A 74 0.33 -9.32 11.15
CA ALA A 74 1.48 -9.97 10.52
C ALA A 74 2.29 -8.97 9.69
N ILE A 75 1.65 -8.18 8.82
CA ILE A 75 2.31 -7.14 8.02
C ILE A 75 3.17 -6.22 8.88
N TRP A 76 2.64 -5.73 10.00
CA TRP A 76 3.39 -4.83 10.88
C TRP A 76 4.43 -5.52 11.78
N THR A 77 4.58 -6.84 11.69
CA THR A 77 5.51 -7.61 12.52
C THR A 77 6.40 -8.60 11.75
N PHE A 78 6.27 -8.66 10.43
CA PHE A 78 7.28 -9.26 9.56
C PHE A 78 8.62 -8.54 9.71
N VAL A 79 9.70 -9.26 9.44
CA VAL A 79 11.05 -8.69 9.39
C VAL A 79 11.41 -8.52 7.90
N PRO A 80 11.40 -7.30 7.33
CA PRO A 80 11.55 -7.10 5.89
C PRO A 80 12.82 -7.74 5.30
N ALA A 81 13.93 -7.70 6.04
CA ALA A 81 15.20 -8.28 5.62
C ALA A 81 15.20 -9.82 5.52
N LEU A 82 14.19 -10.49 6.09
CA LEU A 82 14.03 -11.95 6.05
C LEU A 82 13.02 -12.41 5.00
N LEU A 83 12.33 -11.49 4.31
CA LEU A 83 11.38 -11.84 3.26
C LEU A 83 12.11 -12.10 1.94
N SER A 84 12.08 -13.35 1.48
CA SER A 84 12.56 -13.70 0.14
C SER A 84 11.58 -13.23 -0.94
N PRO A 85 12.01 -13.09 -2.21
CA PRO A 85 11.08 -12.83 -3.31
C PRO A 85 9.92 -13.83 -3.41
N ASP A 86 10.16 -15.10 -3.08
CA ASP A 86 9.12 -16.13 -3.10
C ASP A 86 8.14 -16.00 -1.94
N ASP A 87 8.60 -15.61 -0.75
CA ASP A 87 7.72 -15.24 0.35
C ASP A 87 6.81 -14.09 -0.05
N ILE A 88 7.39 -13.05 -0.66
CA ILE A 88 6.65 -11.87 -1.10
C ILE A 88 5.59 -12.23 -2.14
N ARG A 89 5.92 -13.05 -3.13
CA ARG A 89 4.94 -13.54 -4.12
C ARG A 89 3.83 -14.36 -3.48
N ARG A 90 4.15 -15.21 -2.51
CA ARG A 90 3.17 -15.99 -1.74
C ARG A 90 2.24 -15.07 -0.94
N LEU A 91 2.77 -14.06 -0.25
CA LEU A 91 1.97 -13.06 0.45
C LEU A 91 1.10 -12.25 -0.52
N ALA A 92 1.65 -11.82 -1.66
CA ALA A 92 0.93 -11.02 -2.65
C ALA A 92 -0.25 -11.79 -3.28
N ALA A 93 -0.12 -13.10 -3.47
CA ALA A 93 -1.21 -13.96 -3.97
C ALA A 93 -2.45 -13.97 -3.05
N ASP A 94 -2.28 -13.63 -1.77
CA ASP A 94 -3.32 -13.57 -0.75
C ASP A 94 -3.97 -12.17 -0.63
N PHE A 95 -3.50 -11.16 -1.37
CA PHE A 95 -4.03 -9.81 -1.31
C PHE A 95 -5.46 -9.74 -1.87
N ASN A 96 -6.39 -9.35 -0.99
CA ASN A 96 -7.83 -9.36 -1.29
C ASN A 96 -8.55 -8.05 -0.90
N SER A 97 -7.82 -7.05 -0.42
CA SER A 97 -8.37 -5.75 -0.08
C SER A 97 -7.32 -4.65 -0.23
N TRP A 98 -7.78 -3.44 -0.50
CA TRP A 98 -6.91 -2.28 -0.65
C TRP A 98 -6.13 -1.95 0.63
N GLU A 99 -6.69 -2.25 1.81
CA GLU A 99 -6.04 -1.97 3.08
C GLU A 99 -4.91 -2.94 3.41
N VAL A 100 -5.03 -4.22 3.00
CA VAL A 100 -3.97 -5.22 3.14
C VAL A 100 -2.83 -4.83 2.22
N VAL A 101 -3.16 -4.44 0.98
CA VAL A 101 -2.19 -3.92 0.00
C VAL A 101 -1.47 -2.70 0.55
N ASP A 102 -2.20 -1.68 1.02
CA ASP A 102 -1.59 -0.42 1.45
C ASP A 102 -0.71 -0.63 2.70
N ALA A 103 -1.12 -1.50 3.63
CA ALA A 103 -0.27 -1.86 4.76
C ALA A 103 0.97 -2.65 4.33
N ALA A 104 0.83 -3.59 3.39
CA ALA A 104 1.94 -4.38 2.89
C ALA A 104 2.92 -3.55 2.05
N ALA A 105 2.44 -2.53 1.32
CA ALA A 105 3.29 -1.67 0.50
C ALA A 105 4.41 -1.02 1.33
N ASP A 106 4.09 -0.49 2.52
CA ASP A 106 5.10 0.08 3.44
C ASP A 106 6.16 -0.98 3.79
N LEU A 107 5.74 -2.16 4.26
CA LEU A 107 6.63 -3.29 4.57
C LEU A 107 7.52 -3.67 3.38
N LEU A 108 6.94 -3.77 2.18
CA LEU A 108 7.66 -4.23 0.99
C LEU A 108 8.69 -3.21 0.52
N THR A 109 8.47 -1.91 0.73
CA THR A 109 9.45 -0.86 0.43
C THR A 109 10.69 -0.87 1.33
N GLU A 110 10.66 -1.63 2.42
CA GLU A 110 11.80 -1.86 3.32
C GLU A 110 12.62 -3.11 2.92
N THR A 111 12.16 -3.90 1.95
CA THR A 111 12.87 -5.11 1.50
C THR A 111 14.04 -4.75 0.55
N PRO A 112 15.13 -5.54 0.51
CA PRO A 112 16.26 -5.25 -0.38
C PRO A 112 15.91 -5.24 -1.88
N CYS A 113 14.86 -5.98 -2.29
CA CYS A 113 14.45 -6.16 -3.68
C CYS A 113 13.28 -5.24 -4.10
N TRP A 114 12.89 -4.29 -3.26
CA TRP A 114 11.62 -3.55 -3.42
C TRP A 114 11.44 -2.86 -4.78
N ARG A 115 12.52 -2.36 -5.39
CA ARG A 115 12.47 -1.70 -6.71
C ARG A 115 12.00 -2.67 -7.80
N THR A 116 12.55 -3.88 -7.84
CA THR A 116 12.17 -4.91 -8.81
C THR A 116 10.74 -5.38 -8.61
N LEU A 117 10.26 -5.41 -7.36
CA LEU A 117 8.87 -5.78 -7.07
C LEU A 117 7.85 -4.81 -7.69
N VAL A 118 8.18 -3.53 -7.83
CA VAL A 118 7.27 -2.54 -8.43
C VAL A 118 6.95 -2.93 -9.88
N ASP A 119 7.97 -3.30 -10.66
CA ASP A 119 7.79 -3.69 -12.06
C ASP A 119 7.05 -5.03 -12.17
N ASP A 120 7.45 -6.03 -11.37
CA ASP A 120 6.81 -7.35 -11.33
C ASP A 120 5.31 -7.24 -11.00
N PHE A 121 4.96 -6.42 -10.00
CA PHE A 121 3.58 -6.24 -9.59
C PHE A 121 2.77 -5.39 -10.56
N ALA A 122 3.36 -4.39 -11.21
CA ALA A 122 2.65 -3.59 -12.20
C ALA A 122 2.26 -4.42 -13.43
N ALA A 123 3.12 -5.37 -13.81
CA ALA A 123 2.87 -6.30 -14.92
C ALA A 123 1.78 -7.34 -14.60
N ASP A 124 1.46 -7.61 -13.33
CA ASP A 124 0.42 -8.56 -12.95
C ASP A 124 -0.98 -8.02 -13.27
N ASP A 125 -1.84 -8.87 -13.83
CA ASP A 125 -3.22 -8.52 -14.16
C ASP A 125 -4.18 -8.59 -12.96
N ARG A 126 -3.81 -9.22 -11.85
CA ARG A 126 -4.65 -9.27 -10.64
C ARG A 126 -4.73 -7.90 -9.99
N GLU A 127 -5.96 -7.45 -9.71
CA GLU A 127 -6.25 -6.07 -9.30
C GLU A 127 -5.42 -5.61 -8.09
N PHE A 128 -5.39 -6.42 -7.03
CA PHE A 128 -4.70 -6.06 -5.80
C PHE A 128 -3.18 -6.16 -5.89
N ILE A 129 -2.65 -7.06 -6.73
CA ILE A 129 -1.20 -7.12 -6.97
C ILE A 129 -0.76 -5.90 -7.76
N ARG A 130 -1.48 -5.54 -8.83
CA ARG A 130 -1.21 -4.30 -9.57
C ARG A 130 -1.32 -3.07 -8.69
N ARG A 131 -2.34 -3.01 -7.82
CA ARG A 131 -2.47 -1.92 -6.84
C ARG A 131 -1.20 -1.80 -6.00
N THR A 132 -0.60 -2.91 -5.56
CA THR A 132 0.60 -2.92 -4.72
C THR A 132 1.75 -2.15 -5.36
N ALA A 133 2.00 -2.31 -6.66
CA ALA A 133 3.07 -1.57 -7.35
C ALA A 133 2.95 -0.05 -7.13
N PHE A 134 1.77 0.50 -7.36
CA PHE A 134 1.54 1.94 -7.25
C PHE A 134 1.41 2.41 -5.79
N ALA A 135 0.91 1.56 -4.90
CA ALA A 135 0.94 1.83 -3.46
C ALA A 135 2.39 1.87 -2.94
N MET A 136 3.27 0.98 -3.41
CA MET A 136 4.70 0.96 -3.07
C MET A 136 5.40 2.23 -3.57
N ILE A 137 5.15 2.66 -4.81
CA ILE A 137 5.68 3.94 -5.31
C ILE A 137 5.22 5.10 -4.40
N ALA A 138 3.92 5.17 -4.10
CA ALA A 138 3.38 6.21 -3.24
C ALA A 138 3.98 6.20 -1.82
N GLY A 139 4.12 5.04 -1.18
CA GLY A 139 4.75 4.92 0.14
C GLY A 139 6.23 5.28 0.13
N ALA A 140 6.99 4.74 -0.82
CA ALA A 140 8.43 4.98 -0.94
C ALA A 140 8.77 6.47 -1.17
N THR A 141 7.95 7.21 -1.93
CA THR A 141 8.17 8.66 -2.11
C THR A 141 8.11 9.45 -0.80
N VAL A 142 7.43 8.94 0.23
CA VAL A 142 7.31 9.57 1.56
C VAL A 142 8.34 9.02 2.54
N HIS A 143 8.54 7.70 2.56
CA HIS A 143 9.32 7.01 3.58
C HIS A 143 10.80 6.81 3.21
N ASN A 144 11.11 6.61 1.92
CA ASN A 144 12.48 6.35 1.46
C ASN A 144 13.18 7.67 1.12
N LYS A 145 13.47 8.47 2.15
CA LYS A 145 14.06 9.82 2.01
C LYS A 145 15.47 9.84 1.42
N ASN A 146 16.20 8.74 1.56
CA ASN A 146 17.57 8.61 1.02
C ASN A 146 17.60 8.06 -0.41
N GLU A 147 16.46 7.58 -0.93
CA GLU A 147 16.39 7.11 -2.32
C GLU A 147 16.46 8.33 -3.26
N PRO A 148 17.29 8.31 -4.31
CA PRO A 148 17.40 9.43 -5.23
C PRO A 148 16.10 9.66 -5.99
N ASP A 149 15.83 10.92 -6.33
CA ASP A 149 14.68 11.30 -7.15
C ASP A 149 14.63 10.57 -8.50
N ALA A 150 15.80 10.26 -9.06
CA ALA A 150 15.93 9.50 -10.31
C ALA A 150 15.12 8.19 -10.29
N THR A 151 15.14 7.45 -9.18
CA THR A 151 14.38 6.21 -9.02
C THR A 151 12.87 6.43 -9.19
N PHE A 152 12.32 7.51 -8.62
CA PHE A 152 10.89 7.81 -8.73
C PHE A 152 10.49 8.37 -10.09
N LEU A 153 11.41 9.11 -10.73
CA LEU A 153 11.22 9.62 -12.09
C LEU A 153 11.16 8.48 -13.11
N GLU A 154 11.95 7.41 -12.93
CA GLU A 154 11.95 6.21 -13.77
C GLU A 154 10.60 5.47 -13.77
N TRP A 155 9.76 5.65 -12.73
CA TRP A 155 8.42 5.07 -12.67
C TRP A 155 7.31 5.94 -13.26
N LEU A 156 7.58 7.19 -13.68
CA LEU A 156 6.56 8.00 -14.35
C LEU A 156 6.04 7.36 -15.65
N PRO A 157 6.87 6.77 -16.54
CA PRO A 157 6.38 6.00 -17.68
C PRO A 157 5.53 4.78 -17.29
N LEU A 158 5.82 4.14 -16.15
CA LEU A 158 5.02 3.02 -15.65
C LEU A 158 3.65 3.49 -15.15
N ILE A 159 3.62 4.60 -14.40
CA ILE A 159 2.38 5.28 -13.98
C ILE A 159 1.52 5.65 -15.20
N GLU A 160 2.15 6.23 -16.22
CA GLU A 160 1.47 6.58 -17.47
C GLU A 160 0.85 5.36 -18.16
N ARG A 161 1.65 4.29 -18.33
CA ARG A 161 1.21 3.05 -18.99
C ARG A 161 -0.05 2.45 -18.38
N HIS A 162 -0.20 2.56 -17.05
CA HIS A 162 -1.34 2.00 -16.32
C HIS A 162 -2.42 3.04 -15.98
N ALA A 163 -2.32 4.28 -16.46
CA ALA A 163 -3.29 5.34 -16.19
C ALA A 163 -4.68 5.10 -16.83
N ASN A 164 -4.78 4.18 -17.78
CA ASN A 164 -6.05 3.80 -18.42
C ASN A 164 -6.75 2.62 -17.73
N ASP A 165 -6.18 2.04 -16.67
CA ASP A 165 -6.80 0.91 -15.95
C ASP A 165 -8.07 1.39 -15.23
N PRO A 166 -9.28 0.94 -15.63
CA PRO A 166 -10.53 1.50 -15.13
C PRO A 166 -10.88 1.01 -13.72
N ARG A 167 -10.19 -0.03 -13.22
CA ARG A 167 -10.50 -0.66 -11.94
C ARG A 167 -10.25 0.30 -10.80
N ASN A 168 -11.26 0.47 -9.95
CA ASN A 168 -11.29 1.55 -8.97
C ASN A 168 -10.09 1.53 -8.01
N PHE A 169 -9.66 0.35 -7.57
CA PHE A 169 -8.54 0.24 -6.65
C PHE A 169 -7.19 0.48 -7.34
N VAL A 170 -7.04 0.09 -8.61
CA VAL A 170 -5.82 0.36 -9.39
C VAL A 170 -5.73 1.84 -9.75
N LYS A 171 -6.76 2.43 -10.38
CA LYS A 171 -6.71 3.84 -10.81
C LYS A 171 -6.46 4.81 -9.65
N LYS A 172 -7.01 4.51 -8.46
CA LYS A 172 -6.76 5.30 -7.25
C LYS A 172 -5.31 5.20 -6.80
N ALA A 173 -4.70 4.01 -6.90
CA ALA A 173 -3.29 3.84 -6.55
C ALA A 173 -2.37 4.51 -7.59
N VAL A 174 -2.68 4.43 -8.89
CA VAL A 174 -1.93 5.14 -9.95
C VAL A 174 -1.97 6.66 -9.73
N ASN A 175 -3.16 7.24 -9.48
CA ASN A 175 -3.28 8.65 -9.11
C ASN A 175 -2.54 8.99 -7.81
N TRP A 176 -2.58 8.10 -6.82
CA TRP A 176 -1.87 8.30 -5.56
C TRP A 176 -0.35 8.30 -5.75
N ALA A 177 0.20 7.38 -6.55
CA ALA A 177 1.61 7.36 -6.93
C ALA A 177 2.03 8.67 -7.62
N LEU A 178 1.30 9.08 -8.68
CA LEU A 178 1.59 10.31 -9.42
C LEU A 178 1.63 11.54 -8.51
N ARG A 179 0.62 11.68 -7.64
CA ARG A 179 0.56 12.81 -6.71
C ARG A 179 1.70 12.81 -5.71
N ASN A 180 2.07 11.66 -5.14
CA ASN A 180 3.17 11.66 -4.16
C ASN A 180 4.54 11.84 -4.79
N THR A 181 4.78 11.31 -6.00
CA THR A 181 5.98 11.66 -6.77
C THR A 181 6.06 13.17 -6.94
N GLY A 182 4.97 13.82 -7.36
CA GLY A 182 4.96 15.27 -7.53
C GLY A 182 5.06 16.11 -6.24
N LYS A 183 4.97 15.50 -5.06
CA LYS A 183 5.10 16.17 -3.75
C LYS A 183 6.48 15.98 -3.11
N ARG A 184 7.36 15.21 -3.73
CA ARG A 184 8.64 14.80 -3.15
C ARG A 184 9.68 15.92 -3.17
N SER A 185 9.95 16.48 -4.35
CA SER A 185 10.99 17.48 -4.60
C SER A 185 10.62 18.35 -5.79
N HIS A 186 11.36 19.44 -6.02
CA HIS A 186 11.15 20.28 -7.20
C HIS A 186 11.28 19.53 -8.54
N ALA A 187 12.27 18.63 -8.66
CA ALA A 187 12.47 17.86 -9.89
C ALA A 187 11.32 16.88 -10.14
N CYS A 188 10.92 16.13 -9.10
CA CYS A 188 9.78 15.21 -9.20
C CYS A 188 8.46 15.96 -9.44
N HIS A 189 8.31 17.15 -8.85
CA HIS A 189 7.15 18.00 -9.05
C HIS A 189 6.97 18.39 -10.52
N ALA A 190 8.01 18.95 -11.13
CA ALA A 190 7.96 19.37 -12.53
C ALA A 190 7.59 18.21 -13.45
N ALA A 191 8.23 17.06 -13.29
CA ALA A 191 7.97 15.88 -14.11
C ALA A 191 6.56 15.31 -13.90
N ALA A 192 6.08 15.24 -12.65
CA ALA A 192 4.73 14.77 -12.34
C ALA A 192 3.65 15.71 -12.86
N VAL A 193 3.86 17.03 -12.82
CA VAL A 193 2.94 18.02 -13.40
C VAL A 193 2.83 17.84 -14.91
N LEU A 194 3.97 17.69 -15.61
CA LEU A 194 3.98 17.43 -17.06
C LEU A 194 3.19 16.17 -17.42
N LEU A 195 3.41 15.07 -16.70
CA LEU A 195 2.63 13.84 -16.91
C LEU A 195 1.15 14.06 -16.60
N ALA A 196 0.82 14.75 -15.51
CA ALA A 196 -0.57 15.02 -15.14
C ALA A 196 -1.29 15.90 -16.19
N GLU A 197 -0.61 16.86 -16.81
CA GLU A 197 -1.12 17.67 -17.93
C GLU A 197 -1.42 16.81 -19.15
N LYS A 198 -0.48 15.93 -19.53
CA LYS A 198 -0.67 14.97 -20.62
C LYS A 198 -1.91 14.10 -20.36
N LEU A 199 -1.97 13.44 -19.20
CA LEU A 199 -3.09 12.57 -18.83
C LEU A 199 -4.41 13.33 -18.81
N ALA A 200 -4.44 14.59 -18.34
CA ALA A 200 -5.66 15.41 -18.32
C ALA A 200 -6.21 15.73 -19.72
N GLY A 201 -5.37 15.67 -20.75
CA GLY A 201 -5.74 15.84 -22.16
C GLY A 201 -6.17 14.54 -22.86
N GLU A 202 -6.01 13.38 -22.24
CA GLU A 202 -6.32 12.09 -22.85
C GLU A 202 -7.82 11.89 -23.12
N SER A 203 -8.10 11.10 -24.16
CA SER A 203 -9.48 10.71 -24.52
C SER A 203 -10.06 9.68 -23.53
N ASP A 204 -9.20 8.83 -22.96
CA ASP A 204 -9.59 7.86 -21.94
C ASP A 204 -10.10 8.55 -20.66
N PRO A 205 -11.30 8.21 -20.15
CA PRO A 205 -11.86 8.87 -18.99
C PRO A 205 -11.10 8.60 -17.69
N THR A 206 -10.42 7.45 -17.57
CA THR A 206 -9.65 7.10 -16.37
C THR A 206 -8.37 7.93 -16.32
N ALA A 207 -7.60 7.94 -17.40
CA ALA A 207 -6.39 8.73 -17.54
C ALA A 207 -6.68 10.22 -17.31
N ARG A 208 -7.73 10.73 -17.96
CA ARG A 208 -8.19 12.12 -17.80
C ARG A 208 -8.56 12.46 -16.36
N TRP A 209 -9.23 11.56 -15.66
CA TRP A 209 -9.56 11.76 -14.24
C TRP A 209 -8.29 11.80 -13.38
N ILE A 210 -7.34 10.88 -13.61
CA ILE A 210 -6.07 10.82 -12.88
C ILE A 210 -5.30 12.13 -13.05
N GLY A 211 -5.13 12.60 -14.30
CA GLY A 211 -4.42 13.83 -14.61
C GLY A 211 -5.07 15.05 -13.97
N LYS A 212 -6.39 15.22 -14.13
CA LYS A 212 -7.13 16.36 -13.56
C LYS A 212 -7.07 16.38 -12.03
N ASP A 213 -7.25 15.24 -11.37
CA ASP A 213 -7.18 15.18 -9.91
C ASP A 213 -5.76 15.44 -9.39
N ALA A 214 -4.74 14.90 -10.07
CA ALA A 214 -3.34 15.17 -9.72
C ALA A 214 -2.99 16.65 -9.87
N LEU A 215 -3.37 17.30 -10.97
CA LEU A 215 -3.11 18.72 -11.18
C LEU A 215 -3.77 19.60 -10.12
N ARG A 216 -5.00 19.27 -9.72
CA ARG A 216 -5.71 20.00 -8.65
C ARG A 216 -4.91 20.02 -7.35
N GLU A 217 -4.25 18.90 -7.01
CA GLU A 217 -3.43 18.80 -5.80
C GLU A 217 -2.03 19.39 -5.97
N LEU A 218 -1.38 19.15 -7.11
CA LEU A 218 -0.01 19.58 -7.37
C LEU A 218 0.08 21.10 -7.60
N ARG A 219 -0.93 21.73 -8.19
CA ARG A 219 -0.95 23.19 -8.39
C ARG A 219 -1.37 23.98 -7.14
N ASP A 220 -1.66 23.33 -6.01
CA ASP A 220 -1.96 24.03 -4.76
C ASP A 220 -0.71 24.77 -4.26
N PRO A 221 -0.73 26.11 -4.14
CA PRO A 221 0.40 26.89 -3.65
C PRO A 221 0.90 26.44 -2.27
N LYS A 222 0.00 25.95 -1.40
CA LYS A 222 0.37 25.45 -0.06
C LYS A 222 1.21 24.18 -0.14
N ARG A 223 1.08 23.40 -1.21
CA ARG A 223 1.87 22.19 -1.43
C ARG A 223 3.19 22.50 -2.11
N ILE A 224 3.17 23.38 -3.11
CA ILE A 224 4.39 23.85 -3.77
C ILE A 224 5.36 24.45 -2.76
N ALA A 225 4.86 25.24 -1.80
CA ALA A 225 5.66 25.85 -0.74
C ALA A 225 6.33 24.84 0.24
N LYS A 226 5.94 23.56 0.19
CA LYS A 226 6.53 22.49 1.04
C LYS A 226 7.56 21.64 0.31
N LEU A 227 7.76 21.85 -0.99
CA LEU A 227 8.76 21.13 -1.75
C LEU A 227 10.15 21.47 -1.21
N GLN A 228 11.00 20.44 -1.13
CA GLN A 228 12.39 20.53 -0.74
C GLN A 228 13.29 20.44 -1.97
#